data_AF-A0A2D7W7M0-F1
#
_entry.id   AF-A0A2D7W7M0-F1
#
_cell.length_a   1.000
_cell.length_b   1.000
_cell.length_c   1.000
_cell.angle_alpha   90.00
_cell.angle_beta   90.00
_cell.angle_gamma   90.00
#
_symmetry.space_group_name_H-M   'P 1'
#
loop_
_entity.id
_entity.type
_entity.pdbx_description
1 polymer ?
#
loop_
_entity_poly.entity_id
_entity_poly.type
_entity_poly.pdbx_seq_one_letter_code
_entity_poly.pdbx_strand_id
1 'polypeptide(L)'
;MEPYEDSWLYEGRSANRLWEKSALGRKISDSKILLSDAELLFCHKHRGVELTDIETLNSNYTMDKWISQRITRNPYLLMETTILEALRASGNKIVLKNNLESIGIYDSNSWGLRWSSEKHPSNSEPVSEILWFYSNETILHGNNNKGPMGELLDWKDNSGTMKVLLNWQELVSKNGRIAEILVVDDEHSVVTYRISEAHPDGRMNPPTDLDFEKISRISKSEIEGSGTFFSEIDSWPNECIGIPTYDGRKLDSIESEIYHNIIQNN
;
A
#
# COMPACT_ATOMS: atom_id res chain seq x y z
N MET A 1 20.86 -6.66 -26.03
CA MET A 1 19.95 -7.09 -24.96
C MET A 1 19.54 -8.50 -25.25
N GLU A 2 19.66 -9.37 -24.27
CA GLU A 2 19.36 -10.79 -24.44
C GLU A 2 18.38 -11.23 -23.35
N PRO A 3 17.37 -12.06 -23.68
CA PRO A 3 16.52 -12.65 -22.66
C PRO A 3 17.36 -13.58 -21.77
N TYR A 4 17.20 -13.45 -20.45
CA TYR A 4 17.87 -14.27 -19.45
C TYR A 4 16.87 -14.65 -18.36
N GLU A 5 16.40 -15.89 -18.38
CA GLU A 5 15.30 -16.37 -17.52
C GLU A 5 14.07 -15.43 -17.65
N ASP A 6 13.61 -14.87 -16.53
CA ASP A 6 12.49 -13.90 -16.48
C ASP A 6 12.95 -12.43 -16.58
N SER A 7 14.23 -12.19 -16.87
CA SER A 7 14.86 -10.86 -16.93
C SER A 7 15.55 -10.61 -18.28
N TRP A 8 16.16 -9.43 -18.42
CA TRP A 8 16.89 -9.00 -19.61
C TRP A 8 18.33 -8.66 -19.27
N LEU A 9 19.26 -9.34 -19.95
CA LEU A 9 20.67 -9.00 -19.90
C LEU A 9 20.94 -7.79 -20.78
N TYR A 10 21.30 -6.69 -20.13
CA TYR A 10 21.85 -5.51 -20.77
C TYR A 10 23.37 -5.52 -20.63
N GLU A 11 24.05 -5.61 -21.77
CA GLU A 11 25.50 -5.45 -21.88
C GLU A 11 25.81 -4.11 -22.55
N GLY A 12 26.53 -3.24 -21.86
CA GLY A 12 26.84 -1.92 -22.41
C GLY A 12 27.58 -1.00 -21.46
N ARG A 13 28.13 0.08 -22.02
CA ARG A 13 28.90 1.09 -21.25
C ARG A 13 28.07 1.77 -20.16
N SER A 14 26.75 1.80 -20.30
CA SER A 14 25.84 2.40 -19.32
C SER A 14 25.49 1.46 -18.17
N ALA A 15 25.83 0.15 -18.23
CA ALA A 15 25.39 -0.83 -17.23
C ALA A 15 25.86 -0.45 -15.82
N ASN A 16 27.16 -0.14 -15.65
CA ASN A 16 27.68 0.33 -14.37
C ASN A 16 27.00 1.61 -13.91
N ARG A 17 26.73 2.55 -14.82
CA ARG A 17 26.10 3.84 -14.48
C ARG A 17 24.65 3.65 -14.01
N LEU A 18 23.90 2.72 -14.62
CA LEU A 18 22.53 2.39 -14.20
C LEU A 18 22.51 1.88 -12.76
N TRP A 19 23.47 1.02 -12.40
CA TRP A 19 23.61 0.56 -11.03
C TRP A 19 24.13 1.67 -10.10
N GLU A 20 25.35 2.16 -10.29
CA GLU A 20 26.03 3.06 -9.34
C GLU A 20 25.29 4.38 -9.09
N LYS A 21 24.56 4.90 -10.09
CA LYS A 21 23.81 6.17 -9.95
C LYS A 21 22.34 5.97 -9.64
N SER A 22 21.74 4.83 -10.00
CA SER A 22 20.28 4.67 -9.96
C SER A 22 19.81 3.41 -9.25
N ALA A 23 20.70 2.49 -8.89
CA ALA A 23 20.42 1.16 -8.35
C ALA A 23 19.30 0.43 -9.12
N LEU A 24 19.33 0.52 -10.45
CA LEU A 24 18.42 -0.22 -11.33
C LEU A 24 19.01 -1.59 -11.64
N GLY A 25 18.21 -2.65 -11.61
CA GLY A 25 18.60 -4.00 -12.02
C GLY A 25 19.47 -4.74 -11.00
N ARG A 26 19.98 -5.90 -11.41
CA ARG A 26 20.94 -6.72 -10.68
C ARG A 26 22.29 -6.71 -11.38
N LYS A 27 23.32 -6.19 -10.71
CA LYS A 27 24.69 -6.12 -11.26
C LYS A 27 25.28 -7.52 -11.39
N ILE A 28 25.74 -7.88 -12.60
CA ILE A 28 26.46 -9.13 -12.88
C ILE A 28 27.96 -8.85 -13.04
N SER A 29 28.30 -7.77 -13.74
CA SER A 29 29.66 -7.26 -13.88
C SER A 29 29.62 -5.75 -14.14
N ASP A 30 30.77 -5.09 -14.31
CA ASP A 30 30.81 -3.67 -14.65
C ASP A 30 30.22 -3.34 -16.03
N SER A 31 30.11 -4.33 -16.93
CA SER A 31 29.50 -4.14 -18.25
C SER A 31 28.11 -4.79 -18.37
N LYS A 32 27.66 -5.55 -17.37
CA LYS A 32 26.44 -6.39 -17.45
C LYS A 32 25.52 -6.19 -16.27
N ILE A 33 24.25 -5.95 -16.58
CA ILE A 33 23.17 -5.84 -15.59
C ILE A 33 21.94 -6.59 -16.07
N LEU A 34 21.21 -7.21 -15.14
CA LEU A 34 19.90 -7.78 -15.43
C LEU A 34 18.80 -6.79 -15.06
N LEU A 35 17.85 -6.59 -15.96
CA LEU A 35 16.70 -5.70 -15.74
C LEU A 35 15.40 -6.52 -15.79
N SER A 36 14.47 -6.23 -14.88
CA SER A 36 13.08 -6.68 -15.04
C SER A 36 12.42 -5.98 -16.23
N ASP A 37 11.25 -6.46 -16.67
CA ASP A 37 10.49 -5.78 -17.73
C ASP A 37 10.15 -4.33 -17.37
N ALA A 38 9.76 -4.07 -16.11
CA ALA A 38 9.43 -2.72 -15.65
C ALA A 38 10.68 -1.82 -15.59
N GLU A 39 11.81 -2.34 -15.12
CA GLU A 39 13.09 -1.61 -15.12
C GLU A 39 13.57 -1.33 -16.55
N LEU A 40 13.36 -2.27 -17.46
CA LEU A 40 13.70 -2.14 -18.87
C LEU A 40 12.89 -1.02 -19.54
N LEU A 41 11.57 -1.02 -19.36
CA LEU A 41 10.69 0.04 -19.85
C LEU A 41 11.08 1.41 -19.26
N PHE A 42 11.35 1.46 -17.95
CA PHE A 42 11.83 2.67 -17.30
C PHE A 42 13.16 3.16 -17.91
N CYS A 43 14.12 2.26 -18.12
CA CYS A 43 15.41 2.60 -18.70
C CYS A 43 15.30 3.08 -20.14
N HIS A 44 14.41 2.48 -20.93
CA HIS A 44 14.15 2.91 -22.29
C HIS A 44 13.62 4.35 -22.32
N LYS A 45 12.58 4.63 -21.54
CA LYS A 45 11.92 5.94 -21.51
C LYS A 45 12.77 7.05 -20.88
N HIS A 46 13.50 6.76 -19.81
CA HIS A 46 14.14 7.79 -18.97
C HIS A 46 15.67 7.76 -18.98
N ARG A 47 16.30 6.72 -19.53
CA ARG A 47 17.77 6.53 -19.47
C ARG A 47 18.43 6.33 -20.84
N GLY A 48 17.66 6.43 -21.93
CA GLY A 48 18.18 6.32 -23.30
C GLY A 48 18.71 4.93 -23.62
N VAL A 49 18.19 3.90 -22.96
CA VAL A 49 18.53 2.52 -23.30
C VAL A 49 17.72 2.12 -24.53
N GLU A 50 18.41 1.88 -25.64
CA GLU A 50 17.78 1.42 -26.87
C GLU A 50 17.35 -0.04 -26.74
N LEU A 51 16.17 -0.36 -27.26
CA LEU A 51 15.63 -1.71 -27.35
C LEU A 51 15.91 -2.35 -28.70
N THR A 52 16.77 -1.74 -29.51
CA THR A 52 17.10 -2.15 -30.88
C THR A 52 17.58 -3.60 -30.96
N ASP A 53 18.25 -4.10 -29.92
CA ASP A 53 18.63 -5.52 -29.86
C ASP A 53 17.42 -6.47 -29.76
N ILE A 54 16.29 -6.03 -29.15
CA ILE A 54 15.04 -6.79 -29.13
C ILE A 54 14.40 -6.82 -30.52
N GLU A 55 14.49 -5.72 -31.27
CA GLU A 55 13.98 -5.59 -32.64
C GLU A 55 14.79 -6.43 -33.64
N THR A 56 16.09 -6.58 -33.43
CA THR A 56 16.96 -7.38 -34.32
C THR A 56 16.74 -8.89 -34.23
N LEU A 57 16.02 -9.39 -33.22
CA LEU A 57 15.72 -10.83 -33.09
C LEU A 57 14.69 -11.31 -34.12
N ASN A 58 13.88 -10.42 -34.71
CA ASN A 58 12.96 -10.74 -35.81
C ASN A 58 12.52 -9.46 -36.54
N SER A 59 12.71 -9.38 -37.86
CA SER A 59 12.36 -8.22 -38.71
C SER A 59 10.87 -7.82 -38.76
N ASN A 60 10.00 -8.55 -38.06
CA ASN A 60 8.56 -8.28 -37.89
C ASN A 60 8.17 -7.95 -36.44
N TYR A 61 9.16 -7.74 -35.57
CA TYR A 61 8.98 -7.47 -34.15
C TYR A 61 8.92 -5.98 -33.89
N THR A 62 7.83 -5.52 -33.30
CA THR A 62 7.57 -4.12 -32.96
C THR A 62 7.40 -3.99 -31.46
N MET A 63 7.69 -2.80 -30.91
CA MET A 63 7.60 -2.53 -29.47
C MET A 63 6.22 -2.87 -28.88
N ASP A 64 5.13 -2.57 -29.59
CA ASP A 64 3.77 -2.92 -29.19
C ASP A 64 3.55 -4.43 -29.08
N LYS A 65 4.13 -5.24 -29.98
CA LYS A 65 4.09 -6.71 -29.89
C LYS A 65 4.88 -7.21 -28.69
N TRP A 66 6.05 -6.61 -28.43
CA TRP A 66 6.85 -6.96 -27.25
C TRP A 66 6.07 -6.69 -25.97
N ILE A 67 5.57 -5.47 -25.81
CA ILE A 67 4.77 -5.06 -24.65
C ILE A 67 3.58 -6.01 -24.49
N SER A 68 2.84 -6.29 -25.57
CA SER A 68 1.69 -7.21 -25.53
C SER A 68 2.07 -8.61 -25.06
N GLN A 69 3.20 -9.16 -25.52
CA GLN A 69 3.70 -10.46 -25.07
C GLN A 69 4.12 -10.46 -23.61
N ARG A 70 4.74 -9.37 -23.13
CA ARG A 70 5.13 -9.24 -21.72
C ARG A 70 3.92 -9.05 -20.81
N ILE A 71 2.90 -8.29 -21.24
CA ILE A 71 1.62 -8.16 -20.51
C ILE A 71 0.92 -9.51 -20.36
N THR A 72 0.94 -10.37 -21.38
CA THR A 72 0.38 -11.73 -21.26
C THR A 72 1.06 -12.55 -20.17
N ARG A 73 2.35 -12.31 -19.89
CA ARG A 73 3.10 -12.98 -18.82
C ARG A 73 2.90 -12.31 -17.46
N ASN A 74 2.92 -10.98 -17.45
CA ASN A 74 2.70 -10.17 -16.27
C ASN A 74 1.64 -9.10 -16.59
N PRO A 75 0.36 -9.36 -16.27
CA PRO A 75 -0.74 -8.42 -16.51
C PRO A 75 -0.57 -7.07 -15.80
N TYR A 76 0.33 -6.98 -14.82
CA TYR A 76 0.60 -5.78 -14.03
C TYR A 76 1.77 -4.94 -14.54
N LEU A 77 2.42 -5.33 -15.64
CA LEU A 77 3.64 -4.68 -16.14
C LEU A 77 3.51 -3.15 -16.28
N LEU A 78 2.39 -2.67 -16.82
CA LEU A 78 2.18 -1.24 -17.02
C LEU A 78 2.04 -0.49 -15.68
N MET A 79 1.36 -1.11 -14.72
CA MET A 79 1.21 -0.59 -13.36
C MET A 79 2.57 -0.55 -12.65
N GLU A 80 3.33 -1.64 -12.68
CA GLU A 80 4.67 -1.71 -12.09
C GLU A 80 5.61 -0.65 -12.69
N THR A 81 5.54 -0.43 -14.00
CA THR A 81 6.30 0.61 -14.69
C THR A 81 5.88 2.00 -14.21
N THR A 82 4.58 2.26 -14.12
CA THR A 82 4.01 3.53 -13.65
C THR A 82 4.42 3.83 -12.21
N ILE A 83 4.34 2.83 -11.33
CA ILE A 83 4.76 2.92 -9.92
C ILE A 83 6.25 3.19 -9.83
N LEU A 84 7.07 2.48 -10.61
CA LEU A 84 8.50 2.68 -10.66
C LEU A 84 8.84 4.10 -11.13
N GLU A 85 8.13 4.63 -12.14
CA GLU A 85 8.27 6.00 -12.59
C GLU A 85 7.93 7.02 -11.50
N ALA A 86 6.76 6.88 -10.87
CA ALA A 86 6.29 7.80 -9.84
C ALA A 86 7.26 7.86 -8.65
N LEU A 87 7.70 6.70 -8.16
CA LEU A 87 8.64 6.62 -7.03
C LEU A 87 9.99 7.25 -7.35
N ARG A 88 10.45 7.13 -8.60
CA ARG A 88 11.77 7.59 -9.04
C ARG A 88 11.79 9.02 -9.55
N ALA A 89 10.64 9.66 -9.74
CA ALA A 89 10.52 11.05 -10.21
C ALA A 89 11.28 12.05 -9.32
N SER A 90 11.31 11.82 -8.01
CA SER A 90 12.06 12.64 -7.04
C SER A 90 13.53 12.22 -6.85
N GLY A 91 14.05 11.33 -7.70
CA GLY A 91 15.42 10.84 -7.63
C GLY A 91 15.65 9.69 -6.66
N ASN A 92 14.60 9.17 -6.02
CA ASN A 92 14.72 7.97 -5.19
C ASN A 92 15.24 6.78 -6.00
N LYS A 93 15.86 5.84 -5.29
CA LYS A 93 16.31 4.56 -5.84
C LYS A 93 15.39 3.48 -5.32
N ILE A 94 14.85 2.67 -6.24
CA ILE A 94 13.97 1.56 -5.94
C ILE A 94 14.67 0.29 -6.39
N VAL A 95 14.82 -0.66 -5.47
CA VAL A 95 15.29 -2.02 -5.77
C VAL A 95 14.12 -2.96 -5.65
N LEU A 96 13.78 -3.65 -6.74
CA LEU A 96 12.66 -4.58 -6.80
C LEU A 96 12.96 -5.90 -6.05
N LYS A 97 11.90 -6.59 -5.62
CA LYS A 97 11.97 -7.85 -4.86
C LYS A 97 12.98 -8.85 -5.41
N ASN A 98 12.94 -9.08 -6.72
CA ASN A 98 13.81 -10.06 -7.40
C ASN A 98 15.30 -9.67 -7.39
N ASN A 99 15.64 -8.43 -7.02
CA ASN A 99 17.00 -7.92 -6.94
C ASN A 99 17.49 -7.80 -5.48
N LEU A 100 16.63 -7.98 -4.47
CA LEU A 100 16.97 -7.74 -3.06
C LEU A 100 18.05 -8.69 -2.52
N GLU A 101 17.98 -9.97 -2.87
CA GLU A 101 18.98 -10.95 -2.42
C GLU A 101 20.39 -10.60 -2.93
N SER A 102 20.49 -9.98 -4.10
CA SER A 102 21.78 -9.57 -4.69
C SER A 102 22.48 -8.44 -3.91
N ILE A 103 21.74 -7.76 -3.04
CA ILE A 103 22.25 -6.73 -2.13
C ILE A 103 22.19 -7.17 -0.66
N GLY A 104 22.00 -8.47 -0.40
CA GLY A 104 22.03 -9.04 0.95
C GLY A 104 20.75 -8.83 1.77
N ILE A 105 19.63 -8.47 1.12
CA ILE A 105 18.33 -8.35 1.80
C ILE A 105 17.48 -9.58 1.47
N TYR A 106 17.21 -10.38 2.49
CA TYR A 106 16.43 -11.61 2.40
C TYR A 106 15.06 -11.43 3.07
N ASP A 107 14.10 -12.31 2.74
CA ASP A 107 12.79 -12.41 3.41
C ASP A 107 11.94 -11.13 3.44
N SER A 108 12.08 -10.28 2.43
CA SER A 108 11.20 -9.13 2.22
C SER A 108 9.87 -9.56 1.61
N ASN A 109 8.78 -9.27 2.33
CA ASN A 109 7.41 -9.40 1.84
C ASN A 109 6.92 -8.12 1.15
N SER A 110 7.81 -7.43 0.42
CA SER A 110 7.50 -6.21 -0.32
C SER A 110 7.84 -6.30 -1.79
N TRP A 111 7.14 -5.50 -2.60
CA TRP A 111 7.40 -5.37 -4.03
C TRP A 111 8.79 -4.79 -4.32
N GLY A 112 9.21 -3.84 -3.50
CA GLY A 112 10.50 -3.21 -3.60
C GLY A 112 10.83 -2.38 -2.38
N LEU A 113 12.11 -2.04 -2.25
CA LEU A 113 12.64 -1.21 -1.18
C LEU A 113 13.13 0.11 -1.76
N ARG A 114 12.98 1.19 -0.99
CA ARG A 114 13.33 2.54 -1.43
C ARG A 114 14.46 3.14 -0.61
N TRP A 115 15.38 3.78 -1.33
CA TRP A 115 16.40 4.68 -0.79
C TRP A 115 16.13 6.10 -1.28
N SER A 116 16.42 7.08 -0.43
CA SER A 116 16.42 8.49 -0.82
C SER A 116 17.46 8.78 -1.92
N SER A 117 17.31 9.91 -2.61
CA SER A 117 18.21 10.34 -3.71
C SER A 117 19.70 10.30 -3.37
N GLU A 118 20.07 10.64 -2.14
CA GLU A 118 21.46 10.72 -1.69
C GLU A 118 22.03 9.39 -1.18
N LYS A 119 21.18 8.37 -1.02
CA LYS A 119 21.55 7.06 -0.45
C LYS A 119 21.69 6.01 -1.54
N HIS A 120 22.42 4.93 -1.25
CA HIS A 120 22.60 3.80 -2.17
C HIS A 120 22.55 2.45 -1.44
N PRO A 121 22.01 1.38 -2.06
CA PRO A 121 21.98 0.05 -1.44
C PRO A 121 23.34 -0.54 -1.08
N SER A 122 24.42 -0.09 -1.74
CA SER A 122 25.77 -0.60 -1.45
C SER A 122 26.37 -0.09 -0.14
N ASN A 123 25.80 0.94 0.48
CA ASN A 123 26.39 1.61 1.64
C ASN A 123 25.37 2.13 2.67
N SER A 124 24.08 1.81 2.51
CA SER A 124 23.05 2.27 3.42
C SER A 124 21.82 1.38 3.40
N GLU A 125 21.09 1.39 4.51
CA GLU A 125 19.81 0.71 4.64
C GLU A 125 18.68 1.43 3.89
N PRO A 126 17.64 0.70 3.44
CA PRO A 126 16.47 1.31 2.83
C PRO A 126 15.69 2.14 3.84
N VAL A 127 14.99 3.15 3.34
CA VAL A 127 14.14 4.05 4.13
C VAL A 127 12.70 3.54 4.18
N SER A 128 12.23 2.85 3.14
CA SER A 128 10.89 2.27 3.13
C SER A 128 10.82 0.95 2.38
N GLU A 129 9.77 0.21 2.70
CA GLU A 129 9.32 -0.98 1.98
C GLU A 129 7.98 -0.68 1.31
N ILE A 130 7.78 -1.19 0.10
CA ILE A 130 6.69 -0.79 -0.78
C ILE A 130 5.78 -1.97 -1.09
N LEU A 131 4.48 -1.76 -0.94
CA LEU A 131 3.41 -2.51 -1.58
C LEU A 131 2.61 -1.59 -2.50
N TRP A 132 1.83 -2.19 -3.41
CA TRP A 132 0.95 -1.41 -4.27
C TRP A 132 -0.35 -2.15 -4.61
N PHE A 133 -1.40 -1.38 -4.91
CA PHE A 133 -2.75 -1.83 -5.22
C PHE A 133 -3.28 -1.10 -6.44
N TYR A 134 -4.19 -1.75 -7.16
CA TYR A 134 -5.04 -1.07 -8.12
C TYR A 134 -6.26 -0.44 -7.43
N SER A 135 -6.74 0.71 -7.89
CA SER A 135 -7.79 1.49 -7.23
C SER A 135 -9.12 0.72 -7.08
N ASN A 136 -9.41 -0.22 -7.98
CA ASN A 136 -10.61 -1.05 -7.95
C ASN A 136 -10.45 -2.37 -7.17
N GLU A 137 -9.28 -2.64 -6.59
CA GLU A 137 -9.06 -3.84 -5.79
C GLU A 137 -9.81 -3.75 -4.46
N THR A 138 -10.65 -4.75 -4.18
CA THR A 138 -11.36 -4.84 -2.91
C THR A 138 -10.51 -5.49 -1.84
N ILE A 139 -10.18 -4.75 -0.78
CA ILE A 139 -9.41 -5.24 0.37
C ILE A 139 -10.26 -6.01 1.41
N LEU A 140 -11.59 -6.08 1.22
CA LEU A 140 -12.55 -6.56 2.23
C LEU A 140 -13.06 -8.00 2.04
N HIS A 141 -12.78 -8.65 0.91
CA HIS A 141 -13.29 -10.01 0.64
C HIS A 141 -12.14 -11.00 0.45
N GLY A 142 -11.84 -11.76 1.51
CA GLY A 142 -10.76 -12.75 1.59
C GLY A 142 -10.97 -14.04 0.78
N ASN A 143 -11.62 -14.00 -0.38
CA ASN A 143 -11.95 -15.22 -1.15
C ASN A 143 -11.29 -15.36 -2.52
N ASN A 144 -10.39 -14.45 -2.90
CA ASN A 144 -9.50 -14.71 -4.03
C ASN A 144 -8.08 -14.55 -3.48
N ASN A 145 -7.27 -15.61 -3.54
CA ASN A 145 -5.84 -15.67 -3.18
C ASN A 145 -4.95 -14.74 -4.05
N LYS A 146 -5.39 -13.52 -4.26
CA LYS A 146 -4.77 -12.47 -5.06
C LYS A 146 -4.94 -11.19 -4.25
N GLY A 147 -4.16 -11.06 -3.19
CA GLY A 147 -3.99 -9.75 -2.56
C GLY A 147 -3.26 -8.78 -3.50
N PRO A 148 -2.85 -7.59 -3.03
CA PRO A 148 -2.03 -6.66 -3.80
C PRO A 148 -0.88 -7.43 -4.45
N MET A 149 -0.63 -7.16 -5.73
CA MET A 149 0.44 -7.79 -6.51
C MET A 149 0.20 -9.27 -6.89
N GLY A 150 -1.01 -9.81 -6.77
CA GLY A 150 -1.31 -11.18 -7.20
C GLY A 150 -0.54 -12.26 -6.40
N GLU A 151 0.10 -13.20 -7.09
CA GLU A 151 0.85 -14.35 -6.51
C GLU A 151 2.22 -13.95 -5.88
N LEU A 152 2.64 -12.69 -5.97
CA LEU A 152 3.96 -12.23 -5.49
C LEU A 152 4.11 -12.22 -3.95
N LEU A 153 2.99 -12.27 -3.24
CA LEU A 153 2.94 -12.40 -1.79
C LEU A 153 2.19 -13.68 -1.45
N ASP A 154 2.78 -14.47 -0.56
CA ASP A 154 2.20 -15.73 -0.14
C ASP A 154 1.06 -15.47 0.85
N TRP A 155 -0.13 -15.14 0.33
CA TRP A 155 -1.36 -14.88 1.09
C TRP A 155 -1.94 -16.13 1.76
N LYS A 156 -1.12 -17.16 2.05
CA LYS A 156 -1.53 -18.43 2.67
C LYS A 156 -2.26 -18.28 4.01
N ASP A 157 -2.21 -17.10 4.62
CA ASP A 157 -3.02 -16.77 5.78
C ASP A 157 -4.41 -16.26 5.34
N ASN A 158 -5.46 -17.06 5.59
CA ASN A 158 -6.87 -16.71 5.38
C ASN A 158 -7.36 -15.58 6.32
N SER A 159 -6.46 -14.81 6.92
CA SER A 159 -6.75 -13.82 7.95
C SER A 159 -7.30 -12.49 7.43
N GLY A 160 -7.45 -12.36 6.12
CA GLY A 160 -7.96 -11.16 5.45
C GLY A 160 -6.88 -10.09 5.26
N THR A 161 -7.04 -9.28 4.20
CA THR A 161 -6.04 -8.28 3.76
C THR A 161 -5.62 -7.32 4.87
N MET A 162 -6.54 -6.89 5.74
CA MET A 162 -6.23 -5.97 6.84
C MET A 162 -5.25 -6.57 7.85
N LYS A 163 -5.40 -7.84 8.23
CA LYS A 163 -4.46 -8.49 9.15
C LYS A 163 -3.09 -8.72 8.51
N VAL A 164 -3.06 -9.03 7.22
CA VAL A 164 -1.79 -9.12 6.47
C VAL A 164 -1.08 -7.77 6.42
N LEU A 165 -1.81 -6.68 6.13
CA LEU A 165 -1.24 -5.33 6.11
C LEU A 165 -0.72 -4.90 7.49
N LEU A 166 -1.44 -5.22 8.56
CA LEU A 166 -0.99 -4.97 9.93
C LEU A 166 0.32 -5.73 10.23
N ASN A 167 0.34 -7.05 9.98
CA ASN A 167 1.53 -7.88 10.21
C ASN A 167 2.74 -7.42 9.37
N TRP A 168 2.51 -7.08 8.10
CA TRP A 168 3.53 -6.54 7.22
C TRP A 168 4.08 -5.22 7.75
N GLN A 169 3.20 -4.27 8.06
CA GLN A 169 3.61 -2.96 8.58
C GLN A 169 4.37 -3.07 9.89
N GLU A 170 3.97 -3.98 10.80
CA GLU A 170 4.72 -4.27 12.02
C GLU A 170 6.14 -4.76 11.71
N LEU A 171 6.31 -5.69 10.76
CA LEU A 171 7.62 -6.19 10.36
C LEU A 171 8.50 -5.07 9.78
N VAL A 172 7.93 -4.27 8.88
CA VAL A 172 8.61 -3.12 8.26
C VAL A 172 9.06 -2.13 9.33
N SER A 173 8.20 -1.85 10.30
CA SER A 173 8.48 -0.88 11.38
C SER A 173 9.50 -1.41 12.37
N LYS A 174 9.48 -2.72 12.69
CA LYS A 174 10.53 -3.39 13.48
C LYS A 174 11.91 -3.27 12.84
N ASN A 175 11.97 -3.20 11.51
CA ASN A 175 13.19 -2.95 10.75
C ASN A 175 13.58 -1.46 10.65
N GLY A 176 12.85 -0.55 11.32
CA GLY A 176 13.09 0.90 11.27
C GLY A 176 12.76 1.53 9.92
N ARG A 177 11.95 0.85 9.09
CA ARG A 177 11.56 1.29 7.74
C ARG A 177 10.12 1.82 7.74
N ILE A 178 9.79 2.64 6.75
CA ILE A 178 8.43 3.15 6.55
C ILE A 178 7.66 2.14 5.68
N ALA A 179 6.45 1.77 6.09
CA ALA A 179 5.54 0.98 5.28
C ALA A 179 4.77 1.88 4.30
N GLU A 180 5.07 1.77 3.01
CA GLU A 180 4.44 2.57 1.95
C GLU A 180 3.52 1.71 1.08
N ILE A 181 2.30 2.19 0.87
CA ILE A 181 1.33 1.62 -0.06
C ILE A 181 1.11 2.59 -1.21
N LEU A 182 1.27 2.12 -2.44
CA LEU A 182 0.94 2.89 -3.63
C LEU A 182 -0.39 2.42 -4.19
N VAL A 183 -1.27 3.36 -4.53
CA VAL A 183 -2.52 3.06 -5.23
C VAL A 183 -2.44 3.67 -6.61
N VAL A 184 -2.62 2.84 -7.64
CA VAL A 184 -2.67 3.25 -9.04
C VAL A 184 -4.10 3.15 -9.57
N ASP A 185 -4.58 4.18 -10.25
CA ASP A 185 -5.91 4.19 -10.87
C ASP A 185 -5.89 3.85 -12.37
N ASP A 186 -7.08 3.80 -12.98
CA ASP A 186 -7.29 3.52 -14.40
C ASP A 186 -6.62 4.57 -15.33
N GLU A 187 -6.35 5.77 -14.82
CA GLU A 187 -5.65 6.84 -15.52
C GLU A 187 -4.12 6.79 -15.31
N HIS A 188 -3.61 5.76 -14.63
CA HIS A 188 -2.21 5.61 -14.22
C HIS A 188 -1.72 6.72 -13.28
N SER A 189 -2.62 7.38 -12.55
CA SER A 189 -2.26 8.27 -11.46
C SER A 189 -1.88 7.44 -10.23
N VAL A 190 -0.83 7.88 -9.53
CA VAL A 190 -0.27 7.16 -8.38
C VAL A 190 -0.36 8.00 -7.12
N VAL A 191 -0.96 7.45 -6.08
CA VAL A 191 -1.01 8.05 -4.73
C VAL A 191 -0.23 7.17 -3.77
N THR A 192 0.61 7.79 -2.92
CA THR A 192 1.37 7.08 -1.89
C THR A 192 0.75 7.31 -0.51
N TYR A 193 0.45 6.23 0.18
CA TYR A 193 0.03 6.20 1.58
C TYR A 193 1.16 5.66 2.45
N ARG A 194 1.23 6.13 3.68
CA ARG A 194 2.00 5.49 4.74
C ARG A 194 1.03 4.85 5.70
N ILE A 195 1.28 3.60 6.04
CA ILE A 195 0.46 2.89 7.02
C ILE A 195 1.25 2.66 8.30
N SER A 196 0.54 2.74 9.41
CA SER A 196 1.06 2.47 10.74
C SER A 196 -0.07 1.95 11.61
N GLU A 197 0.26 1.06 12.55
CA GLU A 197 -0.63 0.76 13.66
C GLU A 197 -0.94 2.05 14.43
N ALA A 198 -2.21 2.20 14.79
CA ALA A 198 -2.67 3.30 15.61
C ALA A 198 -3.24 2.74 16.92
N HIS A 199 -2.85 3.34 18.04
CA HIS A 199 -3.46 3.12 19.34
C HIS A 199 -4.28 4.37 19.67
N PRO A 200 -5.59 4.38 19.34
CA PRO A 200 -6.42 5.55 19.54
C PRO A 200 -6.71 5.73 21.04
N ASP A 201 -5.79 6.39 21.74
CA ASP A 201 -5.97 6.80 23.13
C ASP A 201 -6.41 8.26 23.21
N GLY A 202 -7.56 8.48 23.84
CA GLY A 202 -8.09 9.82 24.12
C GLY A 202 -7.80 10.26 25.55
N ARG A 203 -7.92 11.57 25.81
CA ARG A 203 -7.95 12.14 27.16
C ARG A 203 -9.36 12.51 27.63
N MET A 204 -10.38 12.18 26.84
CA MET A 204 -11.77 12.41 27.24
C MET A 204 -12.16 11.39 28.31
N ASN A 205 -12.78 11.86 29.39
CA ASN A 205 -13.33 10.97 30.39
C ASN A 205 -14.49 10.19 29.76
N PRO A 206 -14.45 8.85 29.73
CA PRO A 206 -15.55 8.08 29.19
C PRO A 206 -16.80 8.29 30.05
N PRO A 207 -18.00 8.17 29.46
CA PRO A 207 -19.22 8.08 30.22
C PRO A 207 -19.17 6.97 31.27
N THR A 208 -19.72 7.26 32.44
CA THR A 208 -19.83 6.32 33.56
C THR A 208 -21.20 5.64 33.56
N ASP A 209 -21.33 4.50 34.24
CA ASP A 209 -22.64 3.83 34.42
C ASP A 209 -23.68 4.76 35.08
N LEU A 210 -23.23 5.65 35.97
CA LEU A 210 -24.06 6.68 36.60
C LEU A 210 -24.59 7.71 35.60
N ASP A 211 -23.82 8.02 34.55
CA ASP A 211 -24.28 8.91 33.48
C ASP A 211 -25.44 8.27 32.72
N PHE A 212 -25.31 6.99 32.37
CA PHE A 212 -26.38 6.23 31.70
C PHE A 212 -27.60 6.04 32.61
N GLU A 213 -27.41 5.76 33.91
CA GLU A 213 -28.51 5.66 34.89
C GLU A 213 -29.30 6.98 35.00
N LYS A 214 -28.62 8.13 34.96
CA LYS A 214 -29.30 9.42 34.94
C LYS A 214 -30.07 9.63 33.62
N ILE A 215 -29.47 9.27 32.49
CA ILE A 215 -30.12 9.38 31.17
C ILE A 215 -31.36 8.48 31.08
N SER A 216 -31.36 7.30 31.71
CA SER A 216 -32.50 6.37 31.64
C SER A 216 -33.78 6.89 32.29
N ARG A 217 -33.66 7.91 33.15
CA ARG A 217 -34.78 8.58 33.83
C ARG A 217 -35.35 9.74 33.02
N ILE A 218 -34.70 10.13 31.92
CA ILE A 218 -35.13 11.22 31.05
C ILE A 218 -36.18 10.70 30.07
N SER A 219 -37.23 11.50 29.83
CA SER A 219 -38.27 11.23 28.84
C SER A 219 -37.64 11.00 27.46
N LYS A 220 -37.97 9.87 26.83
CA LYS A 220 -37.41 9.49 25.53
C LYS A 220 -38.46 9.07 24.51
N SER A 221 -38.15 9.30 23.23
CA SER A 221 -38.95 8.90 22.08
C SER A 221 -38.03 8.25 21.04
N GLU A 222 -38.43 7.10 20.50
CA GLU A 222 -37.70 6.48 19.40
C GLU A 222 -37.97 7.22 18.09
N ILE A 223 -36.91 7.52 17.34
CA ILE A 223 -37.00 8.06 15.99
C ILE A 223 -36.80 6.92 15.02
N GLU A 224 -37.84 6.63 14.22
CA GLU A 224 -37.79 5.57 13.22
C GLU A 224 -36.56 5.72 12.30
N GLY A 225 -35.70 4.69 12.30
CA GLY A 225 -34.47 4.65 11.50
C GLY A 225 -33.36 5.65 11.89
N SER A 226 -33.47 6.36 13.02
CA SER A 226 -32.55 7.46 13.34
C SER A 226 -32.10 7.55 14.80
N GLY A 227 -32.37 6.53 15.62
CA GLY A 227 -31.93 6.47 17.02
C GLY A 227 -32.99 6.99 17.99
N THR A 228 -32.55 7.53 19.13
CA THR A 228 -33.43 7.88 20.26
C THR A 228 -33.30 9.36 20.61
N PHE A 229 -34.43 10.04 20.78
CA PHE A 229 -34.48 11.42 21.23
C PHE A 229 -34.86 11.50 22.71
N PHE A 230 -34.11 12.28 23.46
CA PHE A 230 -34.34 12.61 24.86
C PHE A 230 -34.85 14.05 24.96
N SER A 231 -36.00 14.22 25.61
CA SER A 231 -36.68 15.50 25.80
C SER A 231 -36.76 15.86 27.28
N GLU A 232 -37.22 17.08 27.58
CA GLU A 232 -37.44 17.52 28.96
C GLU A 232 -36.15 17.44 29.80
N ILE A 233 -35.03 17.86 29.19
CA ILE A 233 -33.69 17.77 29.80
C ILE A 233 -33.42 19.00 30.66
N ASP A 234 -33.40 18.82 31.98
CA ASP A 234 -32.94 19.86 32.90
C ASP A 234 -31.41 19.91 32.99
N SER A 235 -30.76 18.74 32.99
CA SER A 235 -29.29 18.59 33.06
C SER A 235 -28.87 17.34 32.30
N TRP A 236 -27.93 17.50 31.38
CA TRP A 236 -27.35 16.35 30.68
C TRP A 236 -26.11 15.83 31.42
N PRO A 237 -25.99 14.52 31.70
CA PRO A 237 -24.92 14.00 32.56
C PRO A 237 -23.52 14.05 31.93
N ASN A 238 -23.40 13.86 30.61
CA ASN A 238 -22.10 13.80 29.94
C ASN A 238 -22.17 14.28 28.49
N GLU A 239 -21.43 15.34 28.19
CA GLU A 239 -21.45 15.98 26.86
C GLU A 239 -20.98 15.07 25.72
N CYS A 240 -20.24 13.99 26.02
CA CYS A 240 -19.79 13.00 25.04
C CYS A 240 -20.88 12.05 24.53
N ILE A 241 -22.11 12.08 25.07
CA ILE A 241 -23.19 11.13 24.69
C ILE A 241 -24.31 11.83 23.92
N GLY A 242 -24.35 11.70 22.60
CA GLY A 242 -25.39 12.29 21.78
C GLY A 242 -25.16 13.74 21.38
N ILE A 243 -26.00 14.20 20.46
CA ILE A 243 -25.93 15.52 19.84
C ILE A 243 -27.06 16.41 20.39
N PRO A 244 -26.77 17.60 20.94
CA PRO A 244 -27.79 18.57 21.30
C PRO A 244 -28.64 18.97 20.09
N THR A 245 -29.96 18.86 20.18
CA THR A 245 -30.88 19.26 19.12
C THR A 245 -32.20 19.75 19.71
N TYR A 246 -32.67 20.91 19.25
CA TYR A 246 -33.74 21.66 19.91
C TYR A 246 -33.48 21.77 21.43
N ASP A 247 -34.51 21.67 22.26
CA ASP A 247 -34.41 21.64 23.72
C ASP A 247 -34.17 20.21 24.27
N GLY A 248 -33.49 19.35 23.49
CA GLY A 248 -33.24 17.95 23.82
C GLY A 248 -31.89 17.43 23.32
N ARG A 249 -31.71 16.10 23.37
CA ARG A 249 -30.52 15.42 22.84
C ARG A 249 -30.92 14.21 22.03
N LYS A 250 -30.22 13.99 20.92
CA LYS A 250 -30.44 12.84 20.05
C LYS A 250 -29.23 11.92 20.13
N LEU A 251 -29.48 10.64 20.37
CA LEU A 251 -28.53 9.56 20.13
C LEU A 251 -28.73 9.06 18.71
N ASP A 252 -27.64 8.79 17.99
CA ASP A 252 -27.72 8.05 16.74
C ASP A 252 -28.03 6.55 16.99
N SER A 253 -28.15 5.75 15.93
CA SER A 253 -28.49 4.34 16.07
C SER A 253 -27.46 3.53 16.87
N ILE A 254 -26.17 3.85 16.75
CA ILE A 254 -25.08 3.15 17.45
C ILE A 254 -25.07 3.57 18.92
N GLU A 255 -25.15 4.87 19.19
CA GLU A 255 -25.22 5.39 20.56
C GLU A 255 -26.46 4.88 21.30
N SER A 256 -27.62 4.81 20.62
CA SER A 256 -28.84 4.21 21.16
C SER A 256 -28.65 2.74 21.49
N GLU A 257 -28.02 1.96 20.60
CA GLU A 257 -27.74 0.55 20.85
C GLU A 257 -26.83 0.36 22.08
N ILE A 258 -25.76 1.15 22.19
CA ILE A 258 -24.87 1.15 23.36
C ILE A 258 -25.65 1.48 24.63
N TYR A 259 -26.44 2.56 24.62
CA TYR A 259 -27.27 2.98 25.74
C TYR A 259 -28.24 1.86 26.18
N HIS A 260 -28.98 1.26 25.24
CA HIS A 260 -29.94 0.19 25.56
C HIS A 260 -29.23 -1.04 26.14
N ASN A 261 -28.08 -1.43 25.60
CA ASN A 261 -27.29 -2.55 26.12
C ASN A 261 -26.76 -2.30 27.54
N ILE A 262 -26.35 -1.08 27.86
CA ILE A 262 -25.87 -0.73 29.21
C ILE A 262 -27.03 -0.72 30.21
N ILE A 263 -28.20 -0.21 29.82
CA ILE A 263 -29.36 -0.15 30.71
C ILE A 263 -30.02 -1.52 30.91
N GLN A 264 -30.00 -2.41 29.92
CA GLN A 264 -30.58 -3.76 30.05
C GLN A 264 -29.72 -4.72 30.90
N ASN A 265 -28.43 -4.45 31.03
CA ASN A 265 -27.49 -5.28 31.80
C ASN A 265 -27.29 -4.83 33.26
N ASN A 266 -27.98 -3.77 33.69
CA ASN A 266 -28.02 -3.26 35.07
C ASN A 266 -29.39 -3.55 35.71
#